data_AF-A0A661J8Z1-F1
#
_entry.id   AF-A0A661J8Z1-F1
#
_cell.length_a   1.000
_cell.length_b   1.000
_cell.length_c   1.000
_cell.angle_alpha   90.00
_cell.angle_beta   90.00
_cell.angle_gamma   90.00
#
_symmetry.space_group_name_H-M   'P 1'
#
loop_
_entity.id
_entity.type
_entity.pdbx_description
1 polymer ?
#
loop_
_entity_poly.entity_id
_entity_poly.type
_entity_poly.pdbx_seq_one_letter_code
_entity_poly.pdbx_strand_id
1 'polypeptide(L)' 'MEIAILIGTRPEIIKLSPVVKACEQMGKDFFIIHTNQHYTKEMDKIFLEELEIPPAKY' A
#
# COMPACT_ATOMS: atom_id res chain seq x y z
N MET A 1 -3.74 -15.99 -9.63
CA MET A 1 -4.06 -15.81 -8.20
C MET A 1 -3.74 -14.37 -7.90
N GLU A 2 -4.76 -13.55 -7.65
CA GLU A 2 -4.58 -12.11 -7.41
C GLU A 2 -4.34 -11.88 -5.91
N ILE A 3 -3.33 -11.08 -5.58
CA ILE A 3 -2.98 -10.74 -4.19
C ILE A 3 -3.64 -9.41 -3.82
N ALA A 4 -4.43 -9.40 -2.74
CA ALA A 4 -4.97 -8.17 -2.18
C ALA A 4 -4.17 -7.75 -0.95
N ILE A 5 -3.62 -6.53 -0.94
CA ILE A 5 -2.88 -5.96 0.19
C ILE A 5 -3.77 -4.91 0.87
N LEU A 6 -4.23 -5.22 2.09
CA LEU A 6 -5.05 -4.30 2.86
C LEU A 6 -4.17 -3.41 3.74
N ILE A 7 -4.41 -2.11 3.68
CA ILE A 7 -3.81 -1.08 4.53
C ILE A 7 -4.91 -0.15 5.05
N GLY A 8 -4.77 0.36 6.26
CA GLY A 8 -5.68 1.34 6.85
C GLY A 8 -4.98 2.42 7.66
N THR A 9 -3.74 2.15 8.10
CA THR A 9 -2.99 2.99 9.01
C THR A 9 -1.55 3.22 8.51
N ARG A 10 -0.93 4.31 8.95
CA ARG A 10 0.47 4.62 8.64
C ARG A 10 1.46 3.50 9.00
N PRO A 11 1.39 2.84 10.18
CA PRO A 11 2.27 1.70 10.47
C PRO A 11 2.13 0.53 9.49
N GLU A 12 0.94 0.29 8.94
CA GLU A 12 0.72 -0.75 7.93
C GLU A 12 1.35 -0.37 6.59
N ILE A 13 1.21 0.88 6.16
CA ILE A 13 1.87 1.40 4.95
C ILE A 13 3.39 1.14 5.02
N ILE A 14 4.02 1.52 6.14
CA ILE A 14 5.47 1.33 6.35
C ILE A 14 5.83 -0.16 6.35
N LYS A 15 5.12 -0.98 7.14
CA LYS A 15 5.46 -2.40 7.34
C LYS A 15 5.17 -3.27 6.12
N LEU A 16 4.19 -2.90 5.29
CA LEU A 16 3.81 -3.66 4.10
C LEU A 16 4.51 -3.18 2.82
N SER A 17 5.20 -2.03 2.85
CA SER A 17 6.04 -1.57 1.74
C SER A 17 7.02 -2.65 1.21
N PRO A 18 7.69 -3.49 2.02
CA PRO A 18 8.59 -4.52 1.49
C PRO A 18 7.83 -5.66 0.79
N VAL A 19 6.58 -5.92 1.19
CA VAL A 19 5.72 -6.95 0.59
C VAL A 19 5.27 -6.50 -0.81
N VAL A 20 4.91 -5.23 -0.96
CA VAL A 20 4.62 -4.61 -2.27
C VAL A 20 5.82 -4.76 -3.20
N LYS A 21 7.02 -4.37 -2.74
CA LYS A 21 8.26 -4.49 -3.52
C LYS A 21 8.57 -5.94 -3.92
N ALA A 22 8.33 -6.90 -3.02
CA ALA A 22 8.49 -8.32 -3.34
C ALA A 22 7.50 -8.79 -4.43
N CYS A 23 6.24 -8.34 -4.38
CA CYS A 23 5.24 -8.70 -5.39
C CYS A 23 5.63 -8.16 -6.77
N GLU A 24 6.13 -6.91 -6.84
CA GLU A 24 6.65 -6.31 -8.08
C GLU A 24 7.85 -7.08 -8.63
N GLN A 25 8.84 -7.38 -7.79
CA GLN A 25 10.04 -8.14 -8.18
C GLN A 25 9.71 -9.55 -8.68
N MET A 26 8.67 -10.16 -8.12
CA MET A 26 8.20 -11.49 -8.53
C MET A 26 7.26 -11.46 -9.74
N GLY A 27 6.90 -10.28 -10.26
CA GLY A 27 5.94 -10.11 -11.35
C GLY A 27 4.55 -10.68 -11.00
N LYS A 28 4.14 -10.56 -9.73
CA LYS A 28 2.82 -11.03 -9.27
C LYS A 28 1.78 -9.95 -9.45
N ASP A 29 0.59 -10.34 -9.90
CA ASP A 29 -0.56 -9.45 -9.91
C ASP A 29 -1.02 -9.18 -8.48
N PHE A 30 -1.03 -7.90 -8.10
CA PHE A 30 -1.54 -7.45 -6.81
C PHE A 30 -2.29 -6.12 -6.93
N PHE A 31 -3.09 -5.82 -5.92
CA PHE A 31 -3.72 -4.52 -5.74
C PHE A 31 -3.80 -4.16 -4.27
N ILE A 32 -3.95 -2.87 -4.01
CA ILE A 32 -3.96 -2.31 -2.66
C ILE A 32 -5.37 -1.80 -2.35
N ILE A 33 -5.88 -2.15 -1.17
CA ILE A 33 -7.14 -1.65 -0.62
C ILE A 33 -6.81 -0.77 0.58
N HIS A 34 -7.24 0.50 0.53
CA HIS A 34 -7.07 1.44 1.64
C HIS A 34 -8.39 1.61 2.41
N THR A 35 -8.41 1.22 3.69
CA THR A 35 -9.63 1.26 4.52
C THR A 35 -9.87 2.61 5.20
N ASN A 36 -8.97 3.59 5.02
CA ASN A 36 -9.08 4.95 5.57
C ASN A 36 -9.22 4.99 7.10
N GLN A 37 -8.49 4.13 7.83
CA GLN A 37 -8.49 4.12 9.29
C GLN A 37 -7.62 5.26 9.90
N HIS A 38 -7.02 6.15 9.08
CA HIS A 38 -6.15 7.25 9.53
C HIS A 38 -6.68 8.68 9.24
N TYR A 39 -6.08 9.67 9.92
CA TYR A 39 -6.65 10.98 10.26
C TYR A 39 -6.73 12.00 9.11
N THR A 40 -5.91 11.88 8.05
CA THR A 40 -5.97 12.76 6.84
C THR A 40 -5.35 12.09 5.61
N LYS A 41 -5.99 12.23 4.45
CA LYS A 41 -5.52 11.69 3.16
C LYS A 41 -4.19 12.30 2.71
N GLU A 42 -3.90 13.56 3.07
CA GLU A 42 -2.63 14.20 2.71
C GLU A 42 -1.42 13.51 3.35
N MET A 43 -1.53 13.07 4.60
CA MET A 43 -0.41 12.40 5.27
C MET A 43 -0.15 11.02 4.67
N ASP A 44 -1.18 10.24 4.40
CA ASP A 44 -1.02 8.90 3.80
C ASP A 44 -0.37 9.00 2.41
N LYS A 45 -0.72 10.03 1.64
CA LYS A 45 -0.15 10.29 0.31
C LYS A 45 1.37 10.47 0.34
N ILE A 46 1.91 11.20 1.31
CA ILE A 46 3.35 11.43 1.44
C ILE A 46 4.09 10.10 1.61
N PHE A 47 3.59 9.20 2.47
CA PHE A 47 4.22 7.90 2.69
C PHE A 47 4.10 6.96 1.49
N LEU A 48 2.96 6.97 0.79
CA LEU A 48 2.80 6.17 -0.43
C LEU A 48 3.79 6.61 -1.52
N GLU A 49 4.00 7.92 -1.69
CA GLU A 49 4.98 8.46 -2.62
C GLU A 49 6.42 8.15 -2.20
N GLU A 50 6.79 8.38 -0.94
CA GLU A 50 8.15 8.11 -0.43
C GLU A 50 8.53 6.63 -0.46
N LEU A 51 7.56 5.73 -0.28
CA LEU A 51 7.79 4.28 -0.24
C LEU A 51 7.55 3.59 -1.58
N GLU A 52 7.22 4.36 -2.63
CA GLU A 52 6.94 3.86 -3.98
C GLU A 52 5.79 2.83 -4.00
N ILE A 53 4.74 3.08 -3.21
CA ILE A 53 3.58 2.20 -3.13
C ILE A 53 2.52 2.67 -4.14
N PRO A 54 2.00 1.79 -5.02
CA PRO A 54 1.00 2.18 -6.01
C PRO A 54 -0.31 2.65 -5.36
N PRO A 55 -1.07 3.52 -6.05
CA PRO A 55 -2.33 4.03 -5.50
C PRO A 55 -3.34 2.90 -5.27
N ALA A 56 -4.08 3.01 -4.17
CA ALA A 56 -5.12 2.05 -3.83
C ALA A 56 -6.23 2.01 -4.89
N LYS A 57 -6.75 0.81 -5.17
CA LYS A 57 -8.00 0.62 -5.91
C LYS A 57 -9.14 0.66 -4.91
N TYR A 58 -10.10 1.56 -5.14
CA TYR A 58 -11.34 1.67 -4.36
C TYR A 58 -12.43 0.81 -4.98
#